data_AF-A0A4U0WQQ9-F1
#
_entry.id   AF-A0A4U0WQQ9-F1
#
_cell.length_a   1.000
_cell.length_b   1.000
_cell.length_c   1.000
_cell.angle_alpha   90.00
_cell.angle_beta   90.00
_cell.angle_gamma   90.00
#
_symmetry.space_group_name_H-M   'P 1'
#
loop_
_entity.id
_entity.type
_entity.pdbx_description
1 polymer ?
#
loop_
_entity_poly.entity_id
_entity_poly.type
_entity_poly.pdbx_seq_one_letter_code
_entity_poly.pdbx_strand_id
1 'polypeptide(L)'
;MHAPRAAVPLCTLATIPRQPQHCIEWAHIIAWEEERKDITLDTDDPEHITWLYQKALARAQEFNIPGVTYSMTQGVVKNIIPAIASTNAIVAAACCNEAFKIATGTNPFLGNPESNNYMMYGGDDSIYTYTFEHQKKDDCPVCGNLAKEVEVDGNQTLQEFVESLAERPEAQLKKPTIRTEGKSLYYQSPPSLEKQTRPNLKKKLNELVSDGEEIAVSDPAFQIDFKFKLVFKK
;
A
#
# COMPACT_ATOMS: atom_id res chain seq x y z
N MET A 1 8.01 -3.73 -7.67
CA MET A 1 7.59 -3.02 -6.45
C MET A 1 7.23 -1.60 -6.85
N HIS A 2 5.94 -1.22 -6.81
CA HIS A 2 5.58 0.20 -6.90
C HIS A 2 6.04 0.86 -5.59
N ALA A 3 6.96 1.82 -5.68
CA ALA A 3 7.22 2.70 -4.55
C ALA A 3 5.99 3.62 -4.42
N PRO A 4 5.19 3.52 -3.35
CA PRO A 4 4.12 4.49 -3.13
C PRO A 4 4.75 5.88 -3.02
N ARG A 5 4.04 6.93 -3.47
CA ARG A 5 4.47 8.31 -3.19
C ARG A 5 4.63 8.47 -1.68
N ALA A 6 5.74 9.05 -1.25
CA ALA A 6 5.99 9.31 0.16
C ALA A 6 4.87 10.20 0.71
N ALA A 7 4.21 9.76 1.78
CA ALA A 7 3.22 10.56 2.48
C ALA A 7 3.91 11.81 3.07
N VAL A 8 3.34 12.98 2.80
CA VAL A 8 3.87 14.24 3.35
C VAL A 8 3.36 14.40 4.80
N PRO A 9 4.21 14.63 5.80
CA PRO A 9 3.78 14.80 7.18
C PRO A 9 2.78 15.96 7.33
N LEU A 10 1.71 15.74 8.11
CA LEU A 10 0.66 16.75 8.35
C LEU A 10 1.20 18.07 8.89
N CYS A 11 2.22 18.02 9.77
CA CYS A 11 2.87 19.22 10.29
C CYS A 11 3.49 20.07 9.17
N THR A 12 4.07 19.44 8.16
CA THR A 12 4.67 20.12 7.00
C THR A 12 3.58 20.76 6.14
N LEU A 13 2.47 20.05 5.91
CA LEU A 13 1.33 20.58 5.16
C LEU A 13 0.70 21.78 5.87
N ALA A 14 0.53 21.70 7.19
CA ALA A 14 -0.14 22.72 8.00
C ALA A 14 0.70 23.98 8.22
N THR A 15 2.01 23.85 8.47
CA THR A 15 2.83 24.96 8.99
C THR A 15 3.89 25.50 8.03
N ILE A 16 4.61 24.64 7.29
CA ILE A 16 5.77 25.06 6.50
C ILE A 16 5.76 24.32 5.15
N PRO A 17 4.87 24.68 4.21
CA PRO A 17 4.92 24.17 2.86
C PRO A 17 6.23 24.62 2.18
N ARG A 18 6.81 23.76 1.34
CA ARG A 18 8.09 24.01 0.64
C ARG A 18 8.02 23.75 -0.86
N GLN A 19 7.00 23.03 -1.30
CA GLN A 19 6.80 22.62 -2.68
C GLN A 19 5.34 22.89 -3.07
N PRO A 20 5.04 23.15 -4.36
CA PRO A 20 3.67 23.42 -4.79
C PRO A 20 2.72 22.25 -4.48
N GLN A 21 3.23 21.01 -4.49
CA GLN A 21 2.48 19.82 -4.08
C GLN A 21 2.00 19.90 -2.63
N HIS A 22 2.76 20.51 -1.72
CA HIS A 22 2.36 20.66 -0.32
C HIS A 22 1.16 21.61 -0.18
N CYS A 23 1.12 22.67 -0.98
CA CYS A 23 -0.01 23.61 -1.00
C CYS A 23 -1.28 22.94 -1.53
N ILE A 24 -1.14 22.07 -2.55
CA ILE A 24 -2.25 21.29 -3.10
C ILE A 24 -2.75 20.25 -2.10
N GLU A 25 -1.86 19.48 -1.47
CA GLU A 25 -2.26 18.50 -0.45
C GLU A 25 -2.86 19.14 0.79
N TRP A 26 -2.39 20.33 1.18
CA TRP A 26 -3.06 21.10 2.23
C TRP A 26 -4.49 21.48 1.83
N ALA A 27 -4.71 21.95 0.60
CA ALA A 27 -6.05 22.31 0.14
C ALA A 27 -6.96 21.08 0.09
N HIS A 28 -6.40 19.95 -0.33
CA HIS A 28 -7.06 18.66 -0.49
C HIS A 28 -7.50 18.04 0.85
N ILE A 29 -6.60 17.98 1.82
CA ILE A 29 -6.82 17.25 3.08
C ILE A 29 -7.34 18.18 4.19
N ILE A 30 -6.83 19.39 4.29
CA ILE A 30 -7.10 20.27 5.43
C ILE A 30 -8.16 21.31 5.05
N ALA A 31 -7.93 22.12 4.02
CA ALA A 31 -8.85 23.23 3.70
C ALA A 31 -10.23 22.74 3.27
N TRP A 32 -10.29 21.64 2.51
CA TRP A 32 -11.56 21.04 2.10
C TRP A 32 -12.37 20.57 3.33
N GLU A 33 -11.71 19.87 4.25
CA GLU A 33 -12.35 19.43 5.50
C GLU A 33 -12.69 20.60 6.43
N GLU A 34 -12.06 21.76 6.33
CA GLU A 34 -12.40 22.91 7.18
C GLU A 34 -13.58 23.73 6.62
N GLU A 35 -13.58 23.98 5.30
CA GLU A 35 -14.51 24.91 4.65
C GLU A 35 -15.68 24.21 3.93
N ARG A 36 -15.56 22.91 3.62
CA ARG A 36 -16.53 22.13 2.85
C ARG A 36 -16.86 20.77 3.49
N LYS A 37 -17.00 20.73 4.82
CA LYS A 37 -17.35 19.52 5.60
C LYS A 37 -18.56 18.75 5.09
N ASP A 38 -19.55 19.47 4.57
CA ASP A 38 -20.83 18.89 4.16
C ASP A 38 -20.79 18.31 2.72
N ILE A 39 -19.71 18.57 1.96
CA ILE A 39 -19.57 18.13 0.57
C ILE A 39 -18.45 17.08 0.50
N THR A 40 -18.80 15.87 0.06
CA THR A 40 -17.78 14.85 -0.24
C THR A 40 -16.98 15.30 -1.46
N LEU A 41 -15.66 15.31 -1.33
CA LEU A 41 -14.78 15.68 -2.43
C LEU A 41 -14.87 14.66 -3.56
N ASP A 42 -15.47 15.06 -4.66
CA ASP A 42 -15.33 14.40 -5.96
C ASP A 42 -14.10 14.93 -6.69
N THR A 43 -13.11 14.05 -6.93
CA THR A 43 -11.89 14.43 -7.65
C THR A 43 -12.09 14.54 -9.17
N ASP A 44 -13.17 13.98 -9.71
CA ASP A 44 -13.51 14.07 -11.13
C ASP A 44 -14.36 15.29 -11.47
N ASP A 45 -14.95 15.97 -10.49
CA ASP A 45 -15.70 17.20 -10.66
C ASP A 45 -14.79 18.41 -10.94
N PRO A 46 -14.91 19.08 -12.12
CA PRO A 46 -14.14 20.27 -12.43
C PRO A 46 -14.31 21.42 -11.42
N GLU A 47 -15.48 21.59 -10.80
CA GLU A 47 -15.74 22.64 -9.82
C GLU A 47 -14.93 22.42 -8.54
N HIS A 48 -14.88 21.18 -8.07
CA HIS A 48 -14.11 20.78 -6.91
C HIS A 48 -12.60 20.97 -7.13
N ILE A 49 -12.10 20.52 -8.28
CA ILE A 49 -10.70 20.70 -8.65
C ILE A 49 -10.35 22.18 -8.82
N THR A 50 -11.25 22.98 -9.40
CA THR A 50 -11.03 24.43 -9.54
C THR A 50 -10.93 25.11 -8.19
N TRP A 51 -11.78 24.74 -7.24
CA TRP A 51 -11.71 25.25 -5.86
C TRP A 51 -10.38 24.90 -5.19
N LEU A 52 -9.96 23.63 -5.30
CA LEU A 52 -8.68 23.16 -4.77
C LEU A 52 -7.49 23.90 -5.38
N TYR A 53 -7.52 24.11 -6.70
CA TYR A 53 -6.50 24.87 -7.41
C TYR A 53 -6.42 26.32 -6.90
N GLN A 54 -7.55 27.01 -6.78
CA GLN A 54 -7.59 28.40 -6.30
C GLN A 54 -7.08 28.52 -4.85
N LYS A 55 -7.49 27.60 -3.97
CA LYS A 55 -7.02 27.58 -2.57
C LYS A 55 -5.53 27.28 -2.46
N ALA A 56 -5.05 26.29 -3.21
CA ALA A 56 -3.63 25.96 -3.27
C ALA A 56 -2.80 27.13 -3.83
N LEU A 57 -3.31 27.86 -4.82
CA LEU A 57 -2.65 29.02 -5.41
C LEU A 57 -2.53 30.17 -4.41
N ALA A 58 -3.61 30.49 -3.68
CA ALA A 58 -3.58 31.52 -2.65
C ALA A 58 -2.57 31.20 -1.54
N ARG A 59 -2.57 29.96 -1.04
CA ARG A 59 -1.57 29.50 -0.06
C ARG A 59 -0.15 29.54 -0.63
N ALA A 60 0.04 29.13 -1.87
CA ALA A 60 1.35 29.19 -2.50
C ALA A 60 1.86 30.64 -2.61
N GLN A 61 0.99 31.63 -2.85
CA GLN A 61 1.34 33.05 -2.84
C GLN A 61 1.76 33.53 -1.43
N GLU A 62 1.05 33.11 -0.38
CA GLU A 62 1.41 33.45 1.02
C GLU A 62 2.84 33.00 1.39
N PHE A 63 3.24 31.82 0.91
CA PHE A 63 4.56 31.24 1.18
C PHE A 63 5.59 31.51 0.07
N ASN A 64 5.26 32.33 -0.93
CA ASN A 64 6.12 32.63 -2.09
C ASN A 64 6.61 31.37 -2.86
N ILE A 65 5.74 30.37 -3.02
CA ILE A 65 6.01 29.11 -3.72
C ILE A 65 5.45 29.20 -5.16
N PRO A 66 6.28 29.22 -6.20
CA PRO A 66 5.81 29.17 -7.58
C PRO A 66 5.43 27.75 -8.01
N GLY A 67 4.71 27.65 -9.14
CA GLY A 67 4.51 26.38 -9.85
C GLY A 67 3.21 25.64 -9.60
N VAL A 68 2.26 26.19 -8.83
CA VAL A 68 0.91 25.63 -8.72
C VAL A 68 0.16 25.86 -10.03
N THR A 69 -0.26 24.77 -10.68
CA THR A 69 -1.05 24.78 -11.93
C THR A 69 -2.24 23.84 -11.80
N TYR A 70 -3.29 24.07 -12.60
CA TYR A 70 -4.48 23.20 -12.59
C TYR A 70 -4.14 21.73 -12.89
N SER A 71 -3.27 21.48 -13.87
CA SER A 71 -2.79 20.13 -14.22
C SER A 71 -2.02 19.48 -13.06
N MET A 72 -1.17 20.25 -12.35
CA MET A 72 -0.49 19.74 -11.16
C MET A 72 -1.48 19.44 -10.03
N THR A 73 -2.51 20.28 -9.83
CA THR A 73 -3.58 20.01 -8.86
C THR A 73 -4.26 18.68 -9.13
N GLN A 74 -4.65 18.42 -10.39
CA GLN A 74 -5.21 17.13 -10.79
C GLN A 74 -4.23 15.97 -10.55
N GLY A 75 -2.96 16.14 -10.94
CA GLY A 75 -1.92 15.12 -10.81
C GLY A 75 -1.60 14.72 -9.37
N VAL A 76 -1.68 15.67 -8.45
CA VAL A 76 -1.49 15.45 -7.00
C VAL A 76 -2.74 14.79 -6.42
N VAL A 77 -3.91 15.42 -6.55
CA VAL A 77 -5.18 14.98 -5.94
C VAL A 77 -5.58 13.57 -6.40
N LYS A 78 -5.50 13.28 -7.70
CA LYS A 78 -5.86 11.96 -8.26
C LYS A 78 -4.73 10.94 -8.21
N ASN A 79 -3.55 11.31 -7.69
CA ASN A 79 -2.34 10.49 -7.78
C ASN A 79 -2.07 9.94 -9.19
N ILE A 80 -2.21 10.80 -10.22
CA ILE A 80 -2.12 10.39 -11.64
C ILE A 80 -0.75 9.76 -11.92
N ILE A 81 -0.76 8.57 -12.52
CA ILE A 81 0.40 7.92 -13.12
C ILE A 81 0.36 8.24 -14.62
N PRO A 82 1.36 8.95 -15.18
CA PRO A 82 1.43 9.18 -16.62
C PRO A 82 1.41 7.86 -17.40
N ALA A 83 0.56 7.78 -18.42
CA ALA A 83 0.40 6.58 -19.23
C ALA A 83 0.41 6.91 -20.72
N ILE A 84 1.08 6.08 -21.51
CA ILE A 84 1.18 6.21 -22.98
C ILE A 84 0.88 4.84 -23.61
N ALA A 85 0.19 4.86 -24.75
CA ALA A 85 -0.26 3.64 -25.43
C ALA A 85 0.88 2.69 -25.81
N SER A 86 2.06 3.21 -26.18
CA SER A 86 3.23 2.41 -26.57
C SER A 86 3.73 1.50 -25.45
N THR A 87 3.91 2.01 -24.23
CA THR A 87 4.36 1.21 -23.07
C THR A 87 3.37 0.11 -22.74
N ASN A 88 2.07 0.42 -22.76
CA ASN A 88 1.01 -0.57 -22.54
C ASN A 88 1.01 -1.65 -23.63
N ALA A 89 1.22 -1.27 -24.89
CA ALA A 89 1.30 -2.22 -26.01
C ALA A 89 2.51 -3.17 -25.88
N ILE A 90 3.68 -2.65 -25.50
CA ILE A 90 4.89 -3.46 -25.30
C ILE A 90 4.69 -4.47 -24.17
N VAL A 91 4.19 -4.03 -23.01
CA VAL A 91 3.96 -4.90 -21.85
C VAL A 91 2.86 -5.93 -22.16
N ALA A 92 1.76 -5.51 -22.78
CA ALA A 92 0.68 -6.43 -23.17
C ALA A 92 1.15 -7.47 -24.18
N ALA A 93 1.96 -7.08 -25.17
CA ALA A 93 2.54 -8.00 -26.15
C ALA A 93 3.42 -9.05 -25.48
N ALA A 94 4.27 -8.65 -24.52
CA ALA A 94 5.08 -9.58 -23.74
C ALA A 94 4.21 -10.55 -22.93
N CYS A 95 3.20 -10.06 -22.20
CA CYS A 95 2.28 -10.91 -21.44
C CYS A 95 1.51 -11.90 -22.33
N CYS A 96 0.98 -11.46 -23.47
CA CYS A 96 0.27 -12.32 -24.41
C CYS A 96 1.18 -13.40 -25.01
N ASN A 97 2.45 -13.05 -25.30
CA ASN A 97 3.43 -13.99 -25.80
C ASN A 97 3.75 -15.09 -24.75
N GLU A 98 3.93 -14.72 -23.48
CA GLU A 98 4.14 -15.71 -22.42
C GLU A 98 2.90 -16.58 -22.19
N ALA A 99 1.70 -15.99 -22.22
CA ALA A 99 0.44 -16.75 -22.13
C ALA A 99 0.31 -17.76 -23.28
N PHE A 100 0.68 -17.37 -24.49
CA PHE A 100 0.68 -18.25 -25.66
C PHE A 100 1.67 -19.41 -25.50
N LYS A 101 2.90 -19.14 -25.02
CA LYS A 101 3.90 -20.18 -24.73
C LYS A 101 3.40 -21.18 -23.68
N ILE A 102 2.81 -20.68 -22.58
CA ILE A 102 2.23 -21.52 -21.52
C ILE A 102 1.12 -22.42 -22.08
N ALA A 103 0.21 -21.85 -22.87
CA ALA A 103 -0.94 -22.59 -23.40
C ALA A 103 -0.57 -23.64 -24.46
N THR A 104 0.50 -23.40 -25.23
CA THR A 104 0.83 -24.23 -26.40
C THR A 104 2.06 -25.13 -26.19
N GLY A 105 2.90 -24.83 -25.20
CA GLY A 105 4.18 -25.52 -25.01
C GLY A 105 5.17 -25.31 -26.15
N THR A 106 4.97 -24.30 -27.00
CA THR A 106 5.79 -24.06 -28.21
C THR A 106 7.21 -23.59 -27.91
N ASN A 107 7.45 -22.98 -26.74
CA ASN A 107 8.74 -22.48 -26.29
C ASN A 107 8.75 -22.36 -24.75
N PRO A 108 9.91 -22.40 -24.05
CA PRO A 108 9.95 -22.08 -22.63
C PRO A 108 9.46 -20.65 -22.36
N PHE A 109 8.60 -20.53 -21.36
CA PHE A 109 8.04 -19.27 -20.88
C PHE A 109 8.83 -18.73 -19.69
N LEU A 110 8.73 -17.42 -19.43
CA LEU A 110 9.31 -16.80 -18.25
C LEU A 110 8.70 -17.39 -16.98
N GLY A 111 9.54 -17.89 -16.07
CA GLY A 111 9.12 -18.56 -14.83
C GLY A 111 9.09 -20.07 -14.88
N ASN A 112 9.51 -20.69 -16.00
CA ASN A 112 9.89 -22.11 -16.02
C ASN A 112 11.13 -22.33 -15.12
N PRO A 113 11.32 -23.49 -14.46
CA PRO A 113 12.54 -23.76 -13.70
C PRO A 113 13.79 -23.49 -14.55
N GLU A 114 14.79 -22.84 -13.95
CA GLU A 114 16.05 -22.42 -14.61
C GLU A 114 15.89 -21.29 -15.65
N SER A 115 14.73 -20.63 -15.73
CA SER A 115 14.50 -19.46 -16.58
C SER A 115 14.19 -18.20 -15.76
N ASN A 116 14.46 -17.04 -16.35
CA ASN A 116 14.08 -15.75 -15.77
C ASN A 116 12.57 -15.68 -15.56
N ASN A 117 12.13 -15.05 -14.47
CA ASN A 117 10.70 -14.92 -14.12
C ASN A 117 10.19 -13.48 -14.17
N TYR A 118 11.06 -12.52 -14.51
CA TYR A 118 10.73 -11.12 -14.57
C TYR A 118 11.34 -10.48 -15.80
N MET A 119 10.59 -9.57 -16.42
CA MET A 119 11.02 -8.70 -17.50
C MET A 119 10.80 -7.26 -17.09
N MET A 120 11.85 -6.46 -17.14
CA MET A 120 11.82 -5.02 -16.98
C MET A 120 11.97 -4.35 -18.34
N TYR A 121 11.18 -3.32 -18.59
CA TYR A 121 11.28 -2.46 -19.77
C TYR A 121 11.57 -1.02 -19.33
N GLY A 122 12.59 -0.41 -19.93
CA GLY A 122 12.92 1.02 -19.84
C GLY A 122 12.85 1.64 -21.22
N GLY A 123 12.24 2.83 -21.31
CA GLY A 123 11.95 3.52 -22.57
C GLY A 123 12.12 5.03 -22.49
N ASP A 124 12.88 5.52 -21.50
CA ASP A 124 13.13 6.94 -21.23
C ASP A 124 14.15 7.55 -22.19
N ASP A 125 15.34 6.95 -22.30
CA ASP A 125 16.41 7.42 -23.21
C ASP A 125 16.54 6.53 -24.47
N SER A 126 16.25 5.23 -24.35
CA SER A 126 16.31 4.24 -25.44
C SER A 126 15.46 3.02 -25.10
N ILE A 127 15.41 2.03 -25.99
CA ILE A 127 14.72 0.76 -25.75
C ILE A 127 15.66 -0.16 -24.96
N TYR A 128 15.34 -0.35 -23.68
CA TYR A 128 16.07 -1.25 -22.79
C TYR A 128 15.12 -2.31 -22.24
N THR A 129 15.53 -3.57 -22.35
CA THR A 129 14.83 -4.69 -21.70
C THR A 129 15.82 -5.52 -20.90
N TYR A 130 15.48 -5.83 -19.66
CA TYR A 130 16.28 -6.68 -18.80
C TYR A 130 15.42 -7.79 -18.21
N THR A 131 15.84 -9.03 -18.43
CA THR A 131 15.20 -10.21 -17.85
C THR A 131 16.10 -10.81 -16.79
N PHE A 132 15.53 -11.11 -15.63
CA PHE A 132 16.25 -11.72 -14.52
C PHE A 132 15.30 -12.58 -13.68
N GLU A 133 15.88 -13.40 -12.81
CA GLU A 133 15.15 -14.27 -11.91
C GLU A 133 15.05 -13.64 -10.51
N HIS A 134 13.84 -13.34 -10.06
CA HIS A 134 13.56 -13.09 -8.66
C HIS A 134 13.56 -14.41 -7.90
N GLN A 135 14.40 -14.53 -6.88
CA GLN A 135 14.42 -15.71 -6.03
C GLN A 135 13.14 -15.80 -5.19
N LYS A 136 12.58 -17.01 -5.09
CA LYS A 136 11.45 -17.28 -4.19
C LYS A 136 11.95 -17.13 -2.76
N LYS A 137 11.26 -16.32 -1.97
CA LYS A 137 11.49 -16.21 -0.53
C LYS A 137 10.82 -17.40 0.17
N ASP A 138 11.60 -18.19 0.90
CA ASP A 138 11.07 -19.33 1.67
C ASP A 138 10.18 -18.87 2.83
N ASP A 139 10.48 -17.70 3.40
CA ASP A 139 9.72 -17.01 4.45
C ASP A 139 8.62 -16.09 3.90
N CYS A 140 8.21 -16.26 2.63
CA CYS A 140 7.15 -15.45 2.06
C CYS A 140 5.82 -15.71 2.80
N PRO A 141 5.18 -14.70 3.39
CA PRO A 141 3.96 -14.90 4.18
C PRO A 141 2.76 -15.31 3.32
N VAL A 142 2.90 -15.28 1.98
CA VAL A 142 1.86 -15.60 0.99
C VAL A 142 2.04 -16.98 0.36
N CYS A 143 3.21 -17.26 -0.22
CA CYS A 143 3.48 -18.49 -1.01
C CYS A 143 4.61 -19.36 -0.42
N GLY A 144 5.16 -18.94 0.72
CA GLY A 144 6.09 -19.73 1.52
C GLY A 144 5.34 -20.84 2.24
N ASN A 145 6.04 -21.96 2.47
CA ASN A 145 5.50 -23.06 3.25
C ASN A 145 5.61 -22.79 4.76
N LEU A 146 6.51 -21.88 5.15
CA LEU A 146 6.81 -21.52 6.53
C LEU A 146 6.14 -20.19 6.88
N ALA A 147 5.64 -20.08 8.11
CA ALA A 147 5.18 -18.81 8.65
C ALA A 147 6.38 -17.86 8.80
N LYS A 148 6.20 -16.60 8.39
CA LYS A 148 7.25 -15.60 8.48
C LYS A 148 7.48 -15.22 9.94
N GLU A 149 8.72 -15.33 10.41
CA GLU A 149 9.05 -14.95 11.78
C GLU A 149 8.97 -13.43 11.95
N VAL A 150 8.24 -13.02 13.00
CA VAL A 150 8.04 -11.63 13.35
C VAL A 150 8.40 -11.46 14.81
N GLU A 151 9.47 -10.70 15.04
CA GLU A 151 9.86 -10.30 16.39
C GLU A 151 8.88 -9.26 16.94
N VAL A 152 8.37 -9.56 18.14
CA VAL A 152 7.39 -8.76 18.86
C VAL A 152 7.80 -8.64 20.33
N ASP A 153 7.51 -7.49 20.96
CA ASP A 153 7.57 -7.39 22.41
C ASP A 153 6.32 -8.06 23.00
N GLY A 154 6.49 -9.02 23.91
CA GLY A 154 5.37 -9.70 24.57
C GLY A 154 4.54 -8.77 25.47
N ASN A 155 5.10 -7.63 25.89
CA ASN A 155 4.40 -6.63 26.68
C ASN A 155 3.57 -5.64 25.86
N GLN A 156 3.76 -5.58 24.54
CA GLN A 156 2.97 -4.71 23.69
C GLN A 156 1.52 -5.21 23.63
N THR A 157 0.60 -4.29 23.41
CA THR A 157 -0.82 -4.59 23.26
C THR A 157 -1.12 -5.18 21.89
N LEU A 158 -2.21 -5.95 21.78
CA LEU A 158 -2.67 -6.43 20.47
C LEU A 158 -2.97 -5.28 19.50
N GLN A 159 -3.41 -4.12 20.02
CA GLN A 159 -3.61 -2.92 19.21
C GLN A 159 -2.31 -2.41 18.58
N GLU A 160 -1.25 -2.25 19.37
CA GLU A 160 0.07 -1.82 18.87
C GLU A 160 0.61 -2.80 17.82
N PHE A 161 0.39 -4.10 18.03
CA PHE A 161 0.76 -5.11 17.04
C PHE A 161 -0.01 -4.97 15.72
N VAL A 162 -1.33 -4.80 15.78
CA VAL A 162 -2.20 -4.57 14.61
C VAL A 162 -1.76 -3.33 13.83
N GLU A 163 -1.46 -2.24 14.53
CA GLU A 163 -0.96 -1.00 13.93
C GLU A 163 0.41 -1.22 13.26
N SER A 164 1.29 -2.01 13.88
CA SER A 164 2.60 -2.35 13.30
C SER A 164 2.51 -3.13 11.99
N LEU A 165 1.45 -3.93 11.77
CA LEU A 165 1.25 -4.69 10.54
C LEU A 165 0.96 -3.78 9.32
N ALA A 166 0.46 -2.57 9.55
CA ALA A 166 0.24 -1.59 8.49
C ALA A 166 1.56 -0.97 7.99
N GLU A 167 2.53 -0.81 8.88
CA GLU A 167 3.81 -0.17 8.58
C GLU A 167 4.87 -1.14 8.06
N ARG A 168 4.75 -2.43 8.41
CA ARG A 168 5.69 -3.47 8.01
C ARG A 168 5.72 -3.67 6.48
N PRO A 169 6.88 -3.54 5.82
CA PRO A 169 7.01 -3.70 4.37
C PRO A 169 6.48 -5.04 3.83
N GLU A 170 6.61 -6.10 4.63
CA GLU A 170 6.18 -7.46 4.33
C GLU A 170 4.66 -7.72 4.44
N ALA A 171 3.91 -6.82 5.08
CA ALA A 171 2.50 -7.01 5.39
C ALA A 171 1.63 -5.90 4.77
N GLN A 172 1.94 -4.62 5.07
CA GLN A 172 1.18 -3.44 4.64
C GLN A 172 -0.34 -3.62 4.73
N LEU A 173 -0.80 -4.27 5.82
CA LEU A 173 -2.20 -4.66 6.03
C LEU A 173 -2.97 -3.48 6.64
N LYS A 174 -4.07 -3.07 6.02
CA LYS A 174 -4.84 -1.89 6.44
C LYS A 174 -5.95 -2.23 7.44
N LYS A 175 -6.55 -3.41 7.32
CA LYS A 175 -7.67 -3.90 8.12
C LYS A 175 -7.48 -5.40 8.44
N PRO A 176 -6.40 -5.77 9.15
CA PRO A 176 -6.10 -7.16 9.44
C PRO A 176 -7.10 -7.76 10.44
N THR A 177 -7.51 -8.98 10.17
CA THR A 177 -8.19 -9.91 11.08
C THR A 177 -7.17 -10.96 11.49
N ILE A 178 -7.01 -11.17 12.79
CA ILE A 178 -5.95 -12.00 13.36
C ILE A 178 -6.57 -13.16 14.14
N ARG A 179 -6.12 -14.37 13.83
CA ARG A 179 -6.51 -15.59 14.55
C ARG A 179 -5.31 -16.51 14.73
N THR A 180 -5.33 -17.28 15.80
CA THR A 180 -4.51 -18.49 15.94
C THR A 180 -5.29 -19.70 15.44
N GLU A 181 -4.70 -20.89 15.52
CA GLU A 181 -5.38 -22.15 15.19
C GLU A 181 -6.63 -22.36 16.06
N GLY A 182 -6.54 -22.04 17.36
CA GLY A 182 -7.60 -22.29 18.35
C GLY A 182 -8.39 -21.07 18.81
N LYS A 183 -7.93 -19.83 18.58
CA LYS A 183 -8.55 -18.62 19.15
C LYS A 183 -8.61 -17.46 18.15
N SER A 184 -9.74 -16.75 18.17
CA SER A 184 -9.93 -15.49 17.46
C SER A 184 -9.35 -14.34 18.30
N LEU A 185 -8.25 -13.73 17.84
CA LEU A 185 -7.62 -12.61 18.57
C LEU A 185 -8.39 -11.32 18.33
N TYR A 186 -8.56 -10.96 17.05
CA TYR A 186 -9.23 -9.73 16.64
C TYR A 186 -9.87 -9.84 15.26
N TYR A 187 -11.12 -9.39 15.13
CA TYR A 187 -11.87 -9.35 13.88
C TYR A 187 -12.27 -7.93 13.53
N GLN A 188 -11.98 -7.48 12.31
CA GLN A 188 -12.46 -6.19 11.81
C GLN A 188 -13.91 -6.27 11.30
N SER A 189 -14.33 -7.46 10.84
CA SER A 189 -15.66 -7.73 10.26
C SER A 189 -15.99 -9.21 10.45
N PRO A 190 -17.26 -9.61 10.66
CA PRO A 190 -18.47 -8.79 10.83
C PRO A 190 -18.59 -8.10 12.21
N PRO A 191 -19.46 -7.07 12.37
CA PRO A 191 -19.56 -6.25 13.60
C PRO A 191 -19.85 -7.02 14.89
N SER A 192 -20.46 -8.20 14.80
CA SER A 192 -20.69 -9.06 15.96
C SER A 192 -19.37 -9.60 16.53
N LEU A 193 -18.45 -10.04 15.66
CA LEU A 193 -17.15 -10.57 16.08
C LEU A 193 -16.19 -9.45 16.46
N GLU A 194 -16.27 -8.29 15.82
CA GLU A 194 -15.53 -7.10 16.23
C GLU A 194 -15.84 -6.75 17.69
N LYS A 195 -17.12 -6.62 18.04
CA LYS A 195 -17.53 -6.29 19.42
C LYS A 195 -17.05 -7.32 20.45
N GLN A 196 -17.05 -8.60 20.08
CA GLN A 196 -16.62 -9.69 20.96
C GLN A 196 -15.10 -9.73 21.14
N THR A 197 -14.34 -9.41 20.10
CA THR A 197 -12.86 -9.50 20.11
C THR A 197 -12.17 -8.18 20.44
N ARG A 198 -12.87 -7.04 20.33
CA ARG A 198 -12.39 -5.70 20.70
C ARG A 198 -11.77 -5.62 22.11
N PRO A 199 -12.27 -6.31 23.16
CA PRO A 199 -11.62 -6.29 24.47
C PRO A 199 -10.19 -6.85 24.45
N ASN A 200 -9.85 -7.72 23.50
CA ASN A 200 -8.51 -8.28 23.36
C ASN A 200 -7.49 -7.26 22.86
N LEU A 201 -7.92 -6.17 22.19
CA LEU A 201 -7.02 -5.12 21.72
C LEU A 201 -6.19 -4.49 22.84
N LYS A 202 -6.77 -4.39 24.04
CA LYS A 202 -6.11 -3.81 25.23
C LYS A 202 -5.25 -4.81 26.00
N LYS A 203 -5.36 -6.10 25.70
CA LYS A 203 -4.58 -7.15 26.36
C LYS A 203 -3.18 -7.20 25.75
N LYS A 204 -2.22 -7.66 26.55
CA LYS A 204 -0.85 -7.87 26.10
C LYS A 204 -0.75 -9.11 25.23
N LEU A 205 0.21 -9.13 24.31
CA LEU A 205 0.43 -10.29 23.45
C LEU A 205 0.74 -11.56 24.26
N ASN A 206 1.53 -11.46 25.32
CA ASN A 206 1.86 -12.61 26.18
C ASN A 206 0.64 -13.23 26.92
N GLU A 207 -0.48 -12.53 27.03
CA GLU A 207 -1.73 -13.06 27.59
C GLU A 207 -2.58 -13.80 26.53
N LEU A 208 -2.31 -13.54 25.26
CA LEU A 208 -3.13 -13.99 24.13
C LEU A 208 -2.49 -15.12 23.33
N VAL A 209 -1.17 -15.06 23.14
CA VAL A 209 -0.37 -15.96 22.32
C VAL A 209 0.90 -16.38 23.06
N SER A 210 1.37 -17.58 22.75
CA SER A 210 2.62 -18.13 23.29
C SER A 210 3.82 -17.74 22.42
N ASP A 211 5.02 -17.77 23.00
CA ASP A 211 6.25 -17.56 22.24
C ASP A 211 6.43 -18.66 21.19
N GLY A 212 6.61 -18.27 19.93
CA GLY A 212 6.71 -19.15 18.76
C GLY A 212 5.37 -19.59 18.17
N GLU A 213 4.24 -19.07 18.64
CA GLU A 213 2.91 -19.43 18.12
C GLU A 213 2.66 -18.80 16.73
N GLU A 214 2.04 -19.57 15.84
CA GLU A 214 1.66 -19.12 14.50
C GLU A 214 0.29 -18.43 14.52
N ILE A 215 0.21 -17.31 13.83
CA ILE A 215 -1.01 -16.55 13.59
C ILE A 215 -1.31 -16.51 12.09
N ALA A 216 -2.58 -16.66 11.76
CA ALA A 216 -3.12 -16.34 10.44
C ALA A 216 -3.70 -14.93 10.48
N VAL A 217 -3.27 -14.11 9.53
CA VAL A 217 -3.72 -12.73 9.35
C VAL A 217 -4.36 -12.59 7.99
N SER A 218 -5.62 -12.20 7.96
CA SER A 218 -6.38 -11.98 6.72
C SER A 218 -6.75 -10.50 6.63
N ASP A 219 -6.73 -9.91 5.45
CA ASP A 219 -7.16 -8.53 5.25
C ASP A 219 -8.09 -8.47 4.03
N PRO A 220 -9.24 -7.78 4.09
CA PRO A 220 -10.16 -7.66 2.96
C PRO A 220 -9.53 -7.11 1.67
N ALA A 221 -8.41 -6.39 1.76
CA ALA A 221 -7.65 -5.90 0.61
C ALA A 221 -6.95 -7.03 -0.17
N PHE A 222 -6.76 -8.20 0.43
CA PHE A 222 -6.06 -9.35 -0.15
C PHE A 222 -6.94 -10.59 -0.12
N GLN A 223 -6.88 -11.42 -1.17
CA GLN A 223 -7.63 -12.69 -1.23
C GLN A 223 -6.87 -13.87 -0.61
N ILE A 224 -5.85 -13.58 0.19
CA ILE A 224 -4.89 -14.55 0.72
C ILE A 224 -4.73 -14.32 2.22
N ASP A 225 -4.47 -15.41 2.93
CA ASP A 225 -4.14 -15.39 4.35
C ASP A 225 -2.62 -15.35 4.53
N PHE A 226 -2.15 -14.41 5.34
CA PHE A 226 -0.75 -14.26 5.69
C PHE A 226 -0.45 -15.10 6.93
N LYS A 227 0.66 -15.84 6.92
CA LYS A 227 1.10 -16.63 8.07
C LYS A 227 2.32 -15.98 8.73
N PHE A 228 2.19 -15.65 10.01
CA PHE A 228 3.30 -15.12 10.81
C PHE A 228 3.53 -15.98 12.04
N LYS A 229 4.79 -16.13 12.42
CA LYS A 229 5.21 -16.78 13.66
C LYS A 229 5.73 -15.72 14.62
N LEU A 230 5.06 -15.56 15.76
CA LEU A 230 5.40 -14.52 16.72
C LEU A 230 6.53 -14.99 17.62
N VAL A 231 7.65 -14.28 17.62
CA VAL A 231 8.80 -14.56 18.49
C VAL A 231 8.96 -13.41 19.48
N PHE A 232 8.85 -13.71 20.78
CA PHE A 232 8.98 -12.70 21.82
C PHE A 232 10.43 -12.29 22.01
N LYS A 233 10.68 -10.98 21.97
CA LYS A 233 11.98 -10.41 22.35
C LYS A 233 12.24 -10.74 23.82
N LYS A 234 13.43 -11.27 24.09
CA LYS A 234 13.92 -11.59 25.44
C LYS A 234 14.36 -10.33 26.18
#